data_AF-A0A396I2B3-F1
#
_entry.id   AF-A0A396I2B3-F1
#
_cell.length_a   1.000
_cell.length_b   1.000
_cell.length_c   1.000
_cell.angle_alpha   90.00
_cell.angle_beta   90.00
_cell.angle_gamma   90.00
#
_symmetry.space_group_name_H-M   'P 1'
#
loop_
_entity.id
_entity.type
_entity.pdbx_description
1 polymer ?
#
loop_
_entity_poly.entity_id
_entity_poly.type
_entity_poly.pdbx_seq_one_letter_code
_entity_poly.pdbx_strand_id
1 'polypeptide(L)'
;MPTFLKHFRFLVDGDGIVRADVPFRRAESKYSVEQVGVTVEFFGGELNGVSYSDPATVKKYARRAQLGEIFELDRATLKSDGVFRSSPRGWFTF
;
A
#
# COMPACT_ATOMS: atom_id res chain seq x y z
N MET A 1 -8.61 -0.95 2.60
CA MET A 1 -9.19 -1.52 1.35
C MET A 1 -10.57 -2.11 1.67
N PRO A 2 -11.61 -1.87 0.85
CA PRO A 2 -12.91 -2.51 1.06
C PRO A 2 -12.81 -4.04 0.99
N THR A 3 -13.60 -4.75 1.78
CA THR A 3 -13.51 -6.21 1.97
C THR A 3 -13.72 -7.02 0.68
N PHE A 4 -14.35 -6.43 -0.34
CA PHE A 4 -14.67 -7.07 -1.61
C PHE A 4 -13.61 -6.91 -2.71
N LEU A 5 -12.75 -5.89 -2.61
CA LEU A 5 -11.79 -5.55 -3.66
C LEU A 5 -10.41 -6.13 -3.38
N LYS A 6 -9.70 -6.55 -4.42
CA LYS A 6 -8.34 -7.14 -4.29
C LYS A 6 -7.22 -6.14 -4.56
N HIS A 7 -7.45 -5.06 -5.32
CA HIS A 7 -6.41 -4.12 -5.74
C HIS A 7 -6.97 -2.69 -5.88
N PHE A 8 -6.46 -1.76 -5.09
CA PHE A 8 -6.73 -0.32 -5.21
C PHE A 8 -5.45 0.39 -5.72
N ARG A 9 -5.50 1.55 -6.38
CA ARG A 9 -4.29 2.13 -7.04
C ARG A 9 -4.15 3.66 -7.01
N PHE A 10 -5.06 4.37 -6.35
CA PHE A 10 -5.09 5.83 -6.33
C PHE A 10 -4.81 6.40 -4.94
N LEU A 11 -4.18 7.57 -4.94
CA LEU A 11 -3.94 8.43 -3.80
C LEU A 11 -4.82 9.67 -3.93
N VAL A 12 -5.48 10.02 -2.83
CA VAL A 12 -6.54 11.02 -2.79
C VAL A 12 -6.17 12.05 -1.72
N ASP A 13 -6.49 13.32 -1.96
CA ASP A 13 -6.34 14.37 -0.95
C ASP A 13 -7.51 14.40 0.05
N GLY A 14 -7.49 15.36 0.97
CA GLY A 14 -8.53 15.54 1.99
C GLY A 14 -9.92 15.88 1.42
N ASP A 15 -9.98 16.39 0.19
CA ASP A 15 -11.22 16.77 -0.50
C ASP A 15 -11.78 15.65 -1.39
N GLY A 16 -11.12 14.48 -1.42
CA GLY A 16 -11.55 13.36 -2.25
C GLY A 16 -11.07 13.42 -3.70
N ILE A 17 -10.16 14.35 -4.04
CA ILE A 17 -9.61 14.51 -5.39
C ILE A 17 -8.39 13.61 -5.57
N VAL A 18 -8.33 12.90 -6.70
CA VAL A 18 -7.18 12.05 -7.05
C VAL A 18 -5.97 12.93 -7.37
N ARG A 19 -4.89 12.76 -6.61
CA ARG A 19 -3.64 13.51 -6.79
C ARG A 19 -2.51 12.68 -7.38
N ALA A 20 -2.52 11.38 -7.16
CA ALA A 20 -1.54 10.48 -7.74
C ALA A 20 -2.10 9.07 -7.93
N ASP A 21 -1.52 8.32 -8.86
CA ASP A 21 -1.87 6.94 -9.14
C ASP A 21 -0.66 6.09 -9.55
N VAL A 22 -0.88 4.77 -9.54
CA VAL A 22 0.02 3.83 -10.21
C VAL A 22 -0.64 3.42 -11.53
N PRO A 23 -0.23 4.01 -12.66
CA PRO A 23 -0.93 3.81 -13.92
C PRO A 23 -0.77 2.37 -14.42
N PHE A 24 -1.85 1.81 -14.96
CA PHE A 24 -1.80 0.51 -15.64
C PHE A 24 -1.14 0.63 -17.02
N ARG A 25 -1.52 1.66 -17.80
CA ARG A 25 -0.88 2.03 -19.07
C ARG A 25 -0.08 3.32 -18.87
N ARG A 26 1.19 3.32 -19.29
CA ARG A 26 2.09 4.45 -19.07
C ARG A 26 2.02 5.55 -20.14
N ALA A 27 1.49 5.25 -21.33
CA ALA A 27 1.55 6.13 -22.49
C ALA A 27 0.87 7.51 -22.29
N GLU A 28 -0.19 7.58 -21.49
CA GLU A 28 -0.97 8.81 -21.25
C GLU A 28 -1.08 9.13 -19.75
N SER A 29 -0.15 8.63 -18.93
CA SER A 29 -0.19 8.90 -17.49
C SER A 29 0.12 10.37 -17.21
N LYS A 30 -0.74 10.98 -16.38
CA LYS A 30 -0.60 12.36 -15.88
C LYS A 30 -0.44 12.45 -14.36
N TYR A 31 -0.84 11.38 -13.65
CA TYR A 31 -0.87 11.31 -12.19
C TYR A 31 0.14 10.30 -11.65
N SER A 32 1.09 9.84 -12.47
CA SER A 32 2.10 8.90 -11.98
C SER A 32 2.88 9.48 -10.80
N VAL A 33 3.19 8.62 -9.82
CA VAL A 33 4.05 8.97 -8.67
C VAL A 33 5.32 9.69 -9.10
N GLU A 34 5.92 9.29 -10.22
CA GLU A 34 7.11 9.94 -10.80
C GLU A 34 6.86 11.38 -11.27
N GLN A 35 5.73 11.64 -11.95
CA GLN A 35 5.40 12.96 -12.48
C GLN A 35 4.95 13.92 -11.37
N VAL A 36 4.20 13.41 -10.38
CA VAL A 36 3.65 14.21 -9.29
C VAL A 36 4.71 14.49 -8.22
N GLY A 37 5.72 13.63 -8.08
CA GLY A 37 6.80 13.80 -7.09
C GLY A 37 6.34 13.48 -5.67
N VAL A 38 5.55 12.41 -5.51
CA VAL A 38 5.04 12.00 -4.19
C VAL A 38 6.18 11.49 -3.30
N THR A 39 6.23 11.97 -2.07
CA THR A 39 7.15 11.51 -1.02
C THR A 39 6.38 10.79 0.09
N VAL A 40 7.09 9.94 0.84
CA VAL A 40 6.54 9.25 2.03
C VAL A 40 7.40 9.62 3.22
N GLU A 41 6.76 9.94 4.33
CA GLU A 41 7.39 10.20 5.63
C GLU A 41 6.70 9.34 6.69
N PHE A 42 7.49 8.73 7.56
CA PHE A 42 7.01 7.85 8.61
C PHE A 42 7.10 8.50 9.98
N PHE A 43 6.02 8.36 10.76
CA PHE A 43 5.94 8.85 12.13
C PHE A 43 5.69 7.68 13.08
N GLY A 44 6.61 7.48 14.03
CA GLY A 44 6.58 6.36 14.97
C GLY A 44 7.07 5.03 14.38
N GLY A 45 7.17 4.02 15.25
CA GLY A 45 7.66 2.69 14.88
C GLY A 45 9.15 2.66 14.53
N GLU A 46 9.55 1.63 13.81
CA GLU A 46 10.96 1.39 13.43
C GLU A 46 11.49 2.44 12.43
N LEU A 47 10.64 2.91 11.51
CA LEU A 47 11.03 3.85 10.46
C LEU A 47 10.80 5.33 10.85
N ASN A 48 10.70 5.65 12.14
CA ASN A 48 10.36 7.00 12.59
C ASN A 48 11.34 8.07 12.06
N GLY A 49 10.79 9.13 11.47
CA GLY A 49 11.58 10.25 10.91
C GLY A 49 12.27 9.94 9.58
N VAL A 50 12.03 8.77 8.99
CA VAL A 50 12.58 8.41 7.69
C VAL A 50 11.65 8.90 6.59
N SER A 51 12.22 9.63 5.62
CA SER A 51 11.53 10.07 4.41
C SER A 51 12.11 9.39 3.17
N TYR A 52 11.24 8.94 2.26
CA TYR A 52 11.62 8.41 0.95
C TYR A 52 11.00 9.24 -0.17
N SER A 53 11.82 9.56 -1.18
CA SER A 53 11.41 10.21 -2.43
C SER A 53 11.57 9.30 -3.66
N ASP A 54 12.25 8.17 -3.52
CA ASP A 54 12.43 7.21 -4.59
C ASP A 54 11.07 6.61 -5.04
N PRO A 55 10.69 6.75 -6.32
CA PRO A 55 9.37 6.32 -6.78
C PRO A 55 9.08 4.82 -6.58
N ALA A 56 10.10 3.96 -6.68
CA ALA A 56 9.90 2.52 -6.49
C ALA A 56 9.56 2.20 -5.02
N THR A 57 10.25 2.86 -4.10
CA THR A 57 10.04 2.73 -2.65
C THR A 57 8.71 3.33 -2.23
N VAL A 58 8.36 4.52 -2.73
CA VAL A 58 7.06 5.16 -2.47
C VAL A 58 5.92 4.28 -2.97
N LYS A 59 6.01 3.71 -4.19
CA LYS A 59 5.00 2.76 -4.71
C LYS A 59 4.91 1.47 -3.90
N LYS A 60 6.02 0.99 -3.32
CA LYS A 60 6.02 -0.19 -2.45
C LYS A 60 5.21 0.09 -1.18
N TYR A 61 5.49 1.20 -0.50
CA TYR A 61 4.80 1.56 0.74
C TYR A 61 3.35 1.99 0.51
N ALA A 62 3.07 2.74 -0.55
CA ALA A 62 1.70 3.10 -0.93
C ALA A 62 0.81 1.86 -1.17
N ARG A 63 1.34 0.80 -1.79
CA ARG A 63 0.61 -0.47 -1.95
C ARG A 63 0.36 -1.20 -0.64
N ARG A 64 1.32 -1.17 0.29
CA ARG A 64 1.15 -1.79 1.61
C ARG A 64 0.14 -1.02 2.47
N ALA A 65 0.17 0.31 2.44
CA ALA A 65 -0.74 1.18 3.18
C ALA A 65 -2.23 1.00 2.81
N GLN A 66 -2.53 0.48 1.61
CA GLN A 66 -3.91 0.16 1.21
C GLN A 66 -4.57 -0.88 2.11
N LEU A 67 -3.77 -1.76 2.71
CA LEU A 67 -4.23 -2.81 3.62
C LEU A 67 -4.37 -2.32 5.06
N GLY A 68 -4.00 -1.06 5.35
CA GLY A 68 -3.98 -0.48 6.69
C GLY A 68 -2.55 -0.21 7.15
N GLU A 69 -2.33 -0.39 8.46
CA GLU A 69 -1.01 -0.22 9.08
C GLU A 69 0.02 -1.21 8.53
N ILE A 70 1.26 -0.75 8.43
CA ILE A 70 2.35 -1.49 7.82
C ILE A 70 3.17 -2.16 8.93
N PHE A 71 3.40 -3.47 8.77
CA PHE A 71 4.23 -4.26 9.69
C PHE A 71 5.35 -4.96 8.93
N GLU A 72 6.42 -5.26 9.65
CA GLU A 72 7.40 -6.25 9.22
C GLU A 72 6.89 -7.66 9.57
N LEU A 73 6.99 -8.58 8.61
CA LEU A 73 6.51 -9.96 8.77
C LEU A 73 7.61 -10.92 8.33
N ASP A 74 7.99 -11.83 9.22
CA ASP A 74 8.85 -12.95 8.87
C ASP A 74 8.07 -13.99 8.04
N ARG A 75 8.59 -14.28 6.84
CA ARG A 75 8.03 -15.28 5.93
C ARG A 75 8.87 -16.57 5.88
N ALA A 76 10.09 -16.55 6.41
CA ALA A 76 11.04 -17.64 6.29
C ALA A 76 10.70 -18.79 7.25
N THR A 77 10.37 -18.48 8.51
CA THR A 77 10.12 -19.49 9.54
C THR A 77 9.03 -20.50 9.14
N LEU A 78 7.92 -20.03 8.57
CA LEU A 78 6.78 -20.87 8.19
C LEU A 78 6.61 -21.05 6.68
N LYS A 79 7.57 -20.57 5.87
CA LYS A 79 7.50 -20.57 4.39
C LYS A 79 6.17 -19.98 3.86
N SER A 80 5.73 -18.87 4.44
CA SER A 80 4.43 -18.28 4.14
C SER A 80 4.33 -17.79 2.68
N ASP A 81 3.29 -18.25 1.98
CA ASP A 81 3.04 -17.99 0.55
C ASP A 81 2.64 -16.54 0.24
N GLY A 82 2.16 -15.80 1.24
CA GLY A 82 1.72 -14.40 1.11
C GLY A 82 0.23 -14.25 0.76
N VAL A 83 -0.57 -15.29 0.97
CA VAL A 83 -2.03 -15.27 0.76
C VAL A 83 -2.77 -15.19 2.10
N PHE A 84 -3.81 -14.37 2.17
CA PHE A 84 -4.63 -14.25 3.37
C PHE A 84 -5.39 -15.55 3.70
N ARG A 85 -5.64 -15.77 5.00
CA ARG A 85 -6.39 -16.90 5.54
C ARG A 85 -7.51 -16.40 6.45
N SER A 86 -8.56 -17.21 6.61
CA SER A 86 -9.64 -16.94 7.56
C SER A 86 -9.18 -17.20 9.00
N SER A 87 -9.80 -16.50 9.94
CA SER A 87 -9.58 -16.70 11.38
C SER A 87 -10.48 -17.81 11.94
N PRO A 88 -10.19 -18.35 13.14
CA PRO A 88 -11.06 -19.31 13.81
C PRO A 88 -12.49 -18.83 14.00
N ARG A 89 -12.69 -17.51 14.15
CA ARG A 89 -14.04 -16.91 14.21
C ARG A 89 -14.82 -17.16 12.93
N GLY A 90 -14.20 -17.00 11.76
CA GLY A 90 -14.84 -17.27 10.48
C GLY A 90 -15.13 -18.75 10.28
N TRP A 91 -14.21 -19.62 10.74
CA TRP A 91 -14.42 -21.07 10.70
C TRP A 91 -15.51 -21.55 11.65
N PHE A 92 -15.60 -21.00 12.86
CA PHE A 92 -16.62 -21.39 13.84
C PHE A 92 -18.04 -21.00 13.40
N THR A 93 -18.18 -19.92 12.64
CA THR A 93 -19.49 -19.45 12.15
C THR A 93 -20.01 -20.15 10.90
N PHE A 94 -19.15 -20.87 10.16
CA PHE A 94 -19.52 -21.61 8.93
C PHE A 94 -20.16 -22.95 9.28
#